data_AF-A0A2D5E8N0-F1
#
_entry.id   AF-A0A2D5E8N0-F1
#
_cell.length_a   1.000
_cell.length_b   1.000
_cell.length_c   1.000
_cell.angle_alpha   90.00
_cell.angle_beta   90.00
_cell.angle_gamma   90.00
#
_symmetry.space_group_name_H-M   'P 1'
#
loop_
_entity.id
_entity.type
_entity.pdbx_description
1 polymer ?
#
loop_
_entity_poly.entity_id
_entity_poly.type
_entity_poly.pdbx_seq_one_letter_code
_entity_poly.pdbx_strand_id
1 'polypeptide(L)' 'MTRTRSTKNPEQVRAFAIECARTCSDMKCTEVVVLDVTGLSQVSDFIVIGTGTSDRQM' A
#
# COMPACT_ATOMS: atom_id res chain seq x y z
N MET A 1 -1.78 24.87 4.04
CA MET A 1 -2.30 23.49 3.87
C MET A 1 -1.75 22.64 5.00
N THR A 2 -2.58 22.23 5.94
CA THR A 2 -2.20 21.35 7.05
C THR A 2 -1.87 19.97 6.48
N ARG A 3 -0.60 19.54 6.56
CA ARG A 3 -0.21 18.17 6.20
C ARG A 3 -0.76 17.22 7.26
N THR A 4 -1.91 16.64 6.99
CA THR A 4 -2.50 15.60 7.84
C THR A 4 -1.64 14.34 7.72
N ARG A 5 -1.23 13.76 8.85
CA ARG A 5 -0.59 12.45 8.92
C ARG A 5 -1.46 11.54 9.78
N SER A 6 -1.39 10.23 9.52
CA SER A 6 -1.98 9.25 10.41
C SER A 6 -1.41 9.36 11.83
N THR A 7 -2.27 9.10 12.81
CA THR A 7 -1.91 9.12 14.24
C THR A 7 -1.20 7.83 14.67
N LYS A 8 -1.12 6.83 13.79
CA LYS A 8 -0.47 5.55 14.05
C LYS A 8 1.05 5.64 13.89
N ASN A 9 1.77 4.71 14.52
CA ASN A 9 3.23 4.62 14.39
C ASN A 9 3.61 4.36 12.91
N PRO A 10 4.39 5.26 12.28
CA PRO A 10 4.73 5.15 10.86
C PRO A 10 5.44 3.84 10.51
N GLU A 11 6.25 3.28 11.42
CA GLU A 11 6.93 2.00 11.17
C GLU A 11 5.95 0.83 11.09
N GLN A 12 4.92 0.82 11.93
CA GLN A 12 3.88 -0.21 11.91
C GLN A 12 3.04 -0.13 10.64
N VAL A 13 2.67 1.09 10.22
CA VAL A 13 1.90 1.29 8.99
C VAL A 13 2.72 0.88 7.76
N ARG A 14 4.03 1.20 7.75
CA ARG A 14 4.94 0.76 6.70
C ARG A 14 5.10 -0.75 6.66
N ALA A 15 5.26 -1.40 7.81
CA ALA A 15 5.36 -2.86 7.89
C ALA A 15 4.10 -3.54 7.35
N PHE A 16 2.92 -3.01 7.69
CA PHE A 16 1.64 -3.47 7.16
C PHE A 16 1.56 -3.34 5.63
N ALA A 17 1.94 -2.19 5.07
CA ALA A 17 1.97 -2.01 3.62
C ALA A 17 2.90 -2.99 2.90
N ILE A 18 4.05 -3.31 3.52
CA ILE A 18 4.99 -4.31 3.00
C ILE A 18 4.40 -5.71 3.05
N GLU A 19 3.71 -6.09 4.12
CA GLU A 19 3.02 -7.39 4.18
C GLU A 19 1.93 -7.51 3.11
N CYS A 20 1.13 -6.46 2.90
CA CYS A 20 0.15 -6.45 1.81
C CYS A 20 0.82 -6.68 0.44
N ALA A 21 1.94 -6.02 0.16
CA ALA A 21 2.69 -6.21 -1.07
C ALA A 21 3.24 -7.64 -1.21
N ARG A 22 3.72 -8.25 -0.11
CA ARG A 22 4.13 -9.66 -0.11
C ARG A 22 2.96 -10.58 -0.44
N THR A 23 1.80 -10.37 0.17
CA THR A 23 0.59 -11.13 -0.14
C THR A 23 0.19 -11.02 -1.61
N CYS A 24 0.25 -9.82 -2.20
CA CYS A 24 0.02 -9.66 -3.64
C CYS A 24 1.01 -10.48 -4.48
N SER A 25 2.29 -10.47 -4.10
CA SER A 25 3.31 -11.29 -4.77
C SER A 25 3.03 -12.80 -4.63
N ASP A 26 2.62 -13.25 -3.45
CA ASP A 26 2.27 -14.65 -3.17
C ASP A 26 1.04 -15.10 -3.99
N MET A 27 0.11 -14.19 -4.24
CA MET A 27 -1.05 -14.39 -5.13
C MET A 27 -0.71 -14.33 -6.63
N LYS A 28 0.58 -14.20 -6.98
CA LYS A 28 1.10 -14.07 -8.35
C LYS A 28 0.66 -12.79 -9.06
N CYS A 29 0.38 -11.71 -8.30
CA CYS A 29 0.29 -10.38 -8.90
C CYS A 29 1.66 -9.95 -9.43
N THR A 30 1.67 -9.24 -10.55
CA THR A 30 2.86 -8.62 -11.13
C THR A 30 2.89 -7.12 -10.83
N GLU A 31 4.05 -6.48 -11.05
CA GLU A 31 4.19 -5.02 -10.90
C GLU A 31 3.77 -4.50 -9.51
N VAL A 32 4.06 -5.30 -8.47
CA VAL A 32 3.68 -4.93 -7.11
C VAL A 32 4.56 -3.77 -6.64
N VAL A 33 3.93 -2.61 -6.41
CA VAL A 33 4.59 -1.39 -5.95
C VAL A 33 3.91 -0.84 -4.69
N VAL A 34 4.73 -0.29 -3.79
CA VAL A 34 4.26 0.43 -2.60
C VAL A 34 4.63 1.89 -2.76
N LEU A 35 3.62 2.75 -2.80
CA LEU A 35 3.77 4.20 -2.88
C LEU A 35 3.60 4.81 -1.50
N ASP A 36 4.60 5.56 -1.04
CA ASP A 36 4.48 6.43 0.13
C ASP A 36 3.81 7.74 -0.30
N VAL A 37 2.60 7.95 0.18
CA VAL A 37 1.79 9.16 -0.08
C VAL A 37 1.53 9.93 1.22
N THR A 38 2.33 9.67 2.27
CA THR A 38 2.20 10.34 3.56
C THR A 38 2.32 11.86 3.41
N GLY A 39 1.32 12.58 3.91
CA GLY A 39 1.27 14.04 3.80
C GLY A 39 0.95 14.59 2.40
N LEU A 40 0.72 13.72 1.41
CA LEU A 40 0.14 14.06 0.10
C LEU A 40 -1.36 13.73 0.06
N SER A 41 -1.77 12.61 0.65
CA SER A 41 -3.16 12.20 0.79
C SER A 41 -3.68 12.41 2.22
N GLN A 42 -4.95 12.82 2.35
CA GLN A 42 -5.64 12.88 3.64
C GLN A 42 -6.31 11.55 4.03
N VAL A 43 -6.36 10.59 3.10
CA VAL A 43 -7.11 9.34 3.26
C VAL A 43 -6.21 8.17 3.63
N SER A 44 -4.96 8.16 3.16
CA SER A 44 -4.05 7.01 3.32
C SER A 44 -2.60 7.46 3.35
N ASP A 45 -1.76 6.69 4.08
CA ASP A 45 -0.31 6.92 4.16
C ASP A 45 0.45 6.17 3.06
N PHE A 46 0.03 4.95 2.76
CA PHE A 46 0.65 4.10 1.73
C PHE A 46 -0.43 3.56 0.80
N ILE A 47 -0.07 3.39 -0.47
CA ILE A 47 -0.89 2.72 -1.47
C ILE A 47 -0.10 1.54 -2.01
N VAL A 48 -0.72 0.35 -2.01
CA VAL A 48 -0.15 -0.86 -2.60
C VAL A 48 -0.90 -1.11 -3.90
N ILE A 49 -0.17 -1.22 -4.99
CA ILE A 49 -0.72 -1.50 -6.33
C ILE A 49 -0.12 -2.81 -6.79
N GLY A 50 -0.94 -3.70 -7.33
CA GLY A 50 -0.51 -4.93 -7.98
C GLY A 50 -1.41 -5.24 -9.17
N THR A 51 -0.82 -5.79 -10.22
CA THR A 51 -1.52 -6.17 -11.46
C THR A 51 -1.88 -7.65 -11.39
N GLY A 52 -3.18 -7.96 -11.48
CA GLY A 52 -3.69 -9.32 -11.68
C GLY A 52 -3.78 -9.68 -13.16
N THR A 53 -3.69 -10.97 -13.49
CA THR A 53 -3.76 -11.46 -14.89
C THR A 53 -5.15 -11.93 -15.30
N SER A 54 -6.10 -11.96 -14.37
CA SER A 54 -7.49 -12.34 -14.66
C SER A 54 -8.45 -11.70 -13.66
N ASP A 55 -9.70 -11.50 -14.08
CA ASP A 55 -10.78 -11.01 -13.20
C ASP A 55 -11.03 -11.95 -12.02
N ARG A 56 -10.68 -13.23 -12.15
CA ARG A 56 -10.82 -14.24 -11.07
C ARG A 56 -9.78 -14.08 -9.95
N GLN A 57 -8.71 -13.33 -10.20
CA GLN A 57 -7.68 -12.98 -9.22
C GLN A 57 -7.99 -11.68 -8.48
N MET A 58 -8.93 -10.86 -8.98
CA MET A 58 -9.53 -9.74 -8.25
C MET A 58 -10.79 -10.19 -7.50
#